data_AF-A0A6N9PZI2-F1
#
_entry.id   AF-A0A6N9PZI2-F1
#
_cell.length_a   1.000
_cell.length_b   1.000
_cell.length_c   1.000
_cell.angle_alpha   90.00
_cell.angle_beta   90.00
_cell.angle_gamma   90.00
#
_symmetry.space_group_name_H-M   'P 1'
#
loop_
_entity.id
_entity.type
_entity.pdbx_description
1 polymer ?
#
loop_
_entity_poly.entity_id
_entity_poly.type
_entity_poly.pdbx_seq_one_letter_code
_entity_poly.pdbx_strand_id
1 'polypeptide(L)'
;MKIQYNVQPPPKKAPFGGAKCEEVQAIEDFLTSGNAKNICFQYDSPKEAKSKTSTIASHRKRWMAKNPGKGYAAYRVGAAIYIIREGKSK
;
A
#
# COMPACT_ATOMS: atom_id res chain seq x y z
N MET A 1 29.75 -8.38 -22.00
CA MET A 1 28.68 -7.38 -21.87
C MET A 1 28.43 -6.76 -23.24
N LYS A 2 27.18 -6.69 -23.73
CA LYS A 2 26.84 -6.08 -25.03
C LYS A 2 25.85 -4.94 -24.79
N ILE A 3 26.26 -3.72 -25.11
CA ILE A 3 25.44 -2.51 -24.98
C ILE A 3 24.98 -2.14 -26.40
N GLN A 4 23.68 -1.90 -26.58
CA GLN A 4 23.08 -1.49 -27.85
C GLN A 4 22.31 -0.18 -27.66
N TYR A 5 22.42 0.71 -28.64
CA TYR A 5 21.74 2.01 -28.66
C TYR A 5 20.61 1.97 -29.71
N ASN A 6 19.61 2.84 -29.56
CA ASN A 6 18.47 2.98 -30.49
C ASN A 6 17.60 1.72 -30.65
N VAL A 7 17.48 0.90 -29.60
CA VAL A 7 16.59 -0.28 -29.62
C VAL A 7 15.13 0.13 -29.51
N GLN A 8 14.24 -0.54 -30.25
CA GLN A 8 12.81 -0.36 -30.11
C GLN A 8 12.37 -0.87 -28.73
N PRO A 9 11.62 -0.08 -27.94
CA PRO A 9 11.18 -0.51 -26.63
C PRO A 9 10.26 -1.74 -26.77
N PRO A 10 10.44 -2.77 -25.93
CA PRO A 10 9.55 -3.93 -25.96
C PRO A 10 8.11 -3.47 -25.70
N PRO A 11 7.11 -4.17 -26.28
CA PRO A 11 5.71 -3.83 -26.06
C PRO A 11 5.43 -3.78 -24.56
N LYS A 12 4.82 -2.67 -24.11
CA LYS A 12 4.48 -2.47 -22.69
C LYS A 12 3.66 -3.67 -22.23
N LYS A 13 4.24 -4.51 -21.37
CA LYS A 13 3.47 -5.53 -20.67
C LYS A 13 2.31 -4.82 -19.97
N ALA A 14 1.12 -5.40 -20.07
CA ALA A 14 -0.04 -4.95 -19.32
C ALA A 14 0.38 -4.71 -17.86
N PRO A 15 -0.11 -3.64 -17.21
CA PRO A 15 0.28 -3.34 -15.84
C PRO A 15 0.06 -4.59 -14.99
N PHE A 16 1.17 -5.17 -14.51
CA PHE A 16 1.17 -6.26 -13.54
C PHE A 16 0.54 -5.68 -12.25
N GLY A 17 -0.79 -5.75 -12.13
CA GLY A 17 -1.50 -5.00 -11.09
C GLY A 17 -3.01 -5.19 -11.04
N GLY A 18 -3.55 -6.25 -11.64
CA GLY A 18 -4.99 -6.50 -11.67
C GLY A 18 -5.58 -7.03 -10.36
N ALA A 19 -4.80 -7.77 -9.56
CA ALA A 19 -5.26 -8.24 -8.26
C ALA A 19 -4.87 -7.22 -7.18
N LYS A 20 -5.86 -6.48 -6.66
CA LYS A 20 -5.68 -5.74 -5.40
C LYS A 20 -5.31 -6.77 -4.32
N CYS A 21 -4.19 -6.57 -3.63
CA CYS A 21 -3.86 -7.40 -2.47
C CYS A 21 -4.96 -7.24 -1.41
N GLU A 22 -5.30 -8.31 -0.71
CA GLU A 22 -6.32 -8.32 0.34
C GLU A 22 -6.13 -7.19 1.36
N GLU A 23 -4.88 -6.86 1.68
CA GLU A 23 -4.57 -5.77 2.61
C GLU A 23 -4.95 -4.39 2.06
N VAL A 24 -4.81 -4.17 0.75
CA VAL A 24 -5.21 -2.91 0.13
C VAL A 24 -6.73 -2.77 0.16
N GLN A 25 -7.45 -3.86 -0.14
CA GLN A 25 -8.91 -3.86 -0.07
C GLN A 25 -9.40 -3.65 1.37
N ALA A 26 -8.81 -4.35 2.34
CA ALA A 26 -9.11 -4.15 3.75
C ALA A 26 -8.82 -2.71 4.22
N ILE A 27 -7.76 -2.07 3.71
CA ILE A 27 -7.47 -0.65 3.98
C ILE A 27 -8.52 0.26 3.34
N GLU A 28 -8.91 0.03 2.08
CA GLU A 28 -9.95 0.83 1.41
C GLU A 28 -11.31 0.72 2.12
N ASP A 29 -11.72 -0.49 2.49
CA ASP A 29 -12.94 -0.74 3.26
C ASP A 29 -12.84 -0.14 4.66
N PHE A 30 -11.68 -0.28 5.31
CA PHE A 30 -11.37 0.39 6.57
C PHE A 30 -11.43 1.91 6.43
N LEU A 31 -11.02 2.53 5.33
CA LEU A 31 -11.09 3.99 5.19
C LEU A 31 -12.50 4.49 4.85
N THR A 32 -13.31 3.65 4.20
CA THR A 32 -14.67 3.99 3.75
C THR A 32 -15.72 3.76 4.83
N SER A 33 -15.59 2.69 5.63
CA SER A 33 -16.59 2.26 6.62
C SER A 33 -16.77 3.22 7.81
N GLY A 34 -15.86 4.15 8.07
CA GLY A 34 -16.04 5.17 9.13
C GLY A 34 -15.92 4.66 10.58
N ASN A 35 -16.11 3.37 10.85
CA ASN A 35 -16.31 2.85 12.21
C ASN A 35 -15.06 2.64 13.08
N ALA A 36 -13.94 2.23 12.50
CA ALA A 36 -12.75 1.87 13.27
C ALA A 36 -11.65 2.94 13.22
N LYS A 37 -10.97 3.20 14.35
CA LYS A 37 -9.88 4.19 14.45
C LYS A 37 -8.56 3.67 13.89
N ASN A 38 -8.33 2.36 14.02
CA ASN A 38 -7.10 1.68 13.63
C ASN A 38 -7.39 0.23 13.18
N ILE A 39 -6.47 -0.35 12.41
CA ILE A 39 -6.47 -1.76 12.01
C ILE A 39 -5.03 -2.29 12.10
N CYS A 40 -4.89 -3.58 12.42
CA CYS A 40 -3.61 -4.27 12.51
C CYS A 40 -3.62 -5.50 11.60
N PHE A 41 -2.58 -5.64 10.77
CA PHE A 41 -2.29 -6.85 9.99
C PHE A 41 -1.17 -7.62 10.67
N GLN A 42 -1.49 -8.78 11.21
CA GLN A 42 -0.51 -9.69 11.82
C GLN A 42 -0.08 -10.72 10.77
N TYR A 43 1.22 -10.88 10.62
CA TYR A 43 1.83 -11.87 9.72
C TYR A 43 2.58 -12.93 10.52
N ASP A 44 2.88 -14.05 9.87
CA ASP A 44 3.63 -15.16 10.47
C ASP A 44 5.10 -14.81 10.68
N SER A 45 5.65 -13.92 9.84
CA SER A 45 7.06 -13.52 9.93
C SER A 45 7.31 -12.01 9.77
N PRO A 46 8.35 -11.45 10.41
CA PRO A 46 8.78 -10.07 10.17
C PRO A 46 9.22 -9.78 8.73
N LYS A 47 9.67 -10.81 8.00
CA LYS A 47 10.10 -10.72 6.60
C LYS A 47 8.90 -10.49 5.69
N GLU A 48 7.81 -11.21 5.93
CA GLU A 48 6.56 -11.04 5.21
C GLU A 48 5.96 -9.65 5.47
N ALA A 49 5.87 -9.24 6.73
CA ALA A 49 5.43 -7.90 7.10
C ALA A 49 6.27 -6.81 6.40
N LYS A 50 7.60 -6.99 6.28
CA LYS A 50 8.46 -6.05 5.54
C LYS A 50 8.08 -5.96 4.06
N SER A 51 7.83 -7.09 3.41
CA SER A 51 7.43 -7.16 2.00
C SER A 51 6.13 -6.40 1.77
N LYS A 52 5.11 -6.66 2.62
CA LYS A 52 3.78 -6.04 2.53
C LYS A 52 3.78 -4.56 2.89
N THR A 53 4.68 -4.12 3.78
CA THR A 53 4.87 -2.69 4.12
C THR A 53 5.14 -1.85 2.87
N SER A 54 5.92 -2.37 1.90
CA SER A 54 6.23 -1.65 0.65
C SER A 54 5.00 -1.42 -0.23
N THR A 55 4.12 -2.42 -0.30
CA THR A 55 2.82 -2.35 -1.00
C THR A 55 1.90 -1.32 -0.33
N ILE A 56 1.78 -1.37 1.00
CA ILE A 56 0.96 -0.45 1.79
C ILE A 56 1.46 0.99 1.66
N ALA A 57 2.77 1.22 1.69
CA ALA A 57 3.36 2.54 1.52
C ALA A 57 3.08 3.11 0.12
N SER A 58 3.17 2.27 -0.91
CA SER A 58 2.85 2.64 -2.30
C SER A 58 1.37 2.92 -2.50
N HIS A 59 0.49 2.17 -1.83
CA HIS A 59 -0.94 2.46 -1.77
C HIS A 59 -1.21 3.79 -1.07
N ARG A 60 -0.63 4.03 0.12
CA ARG A 60 -0.81 5.25 0.91
C ARG A 60 -0.55 6.50 0.08
N LYS A 61 0.58 6.54 -0.64
CA LYS A 61 0.93 7.68 -1.53
C LYS A 61 -0.15 7.95 -2.57
N ARG A 62 -0.64 6.90 -3.25
CA ARG A 62 -1.70 7.01 -4.27
C ARG A 62 -3.03 7.43 -3.65
N TRP A 63 -3.38 6.87 -2.51
CA TRP A 63 -4.60 7.20 -1.78
C TRP A 63 -4.62 8.66 -1.32
N MET A 64 -3.54 9.16 -0.71
CA MET A 64 -3.43 10.54 -0.24
C MET A 64 -3.45 11.55 -1.39
N ALA A 65 -2.87 11.21 -2.55
CA ALA A 65 -2.93 12.05 -3.75
C ALA A 65 -4.36 12.16 -4.30
N LYS A 66 -5.14 11.07 -4.25
CA LYS A 66 -6.53 11.04 -4.71
C LYS A 66 -7.53 11.61 -3.70
N ASN A 67 -7.24 11.47 -2.40
CA ASN A 67 -8.14 11.83 -1.30
C ASN A 67 -7.41 12.77 -0.30
N PRO A 68 -7.19 14.04 -0.65
CA PRO A 68 -6.55 15.00 0.25
C PRO A 68 -7.35 15.14 1.55
N GLY A 69 -6.67 15.01 2.70
CA GLY A 69 -7.27 15.13 4.04
C GLY A 69 -7.93 13.86 4.61
N LYS A 70 -7.98 12.75 3.84
CA LYS A 70 -8.44 11.43 4.32
C LYS A 70 -7.27 10.44 4.35
N GLY A 71 -6.15 10.89 4.90
CA GLY A 71 -4.92 10.11 4.98
C GLY A 71 -4.96 9.03 6.05
N TYR A 72 -3.90 8.25 6.10
CA TYR A 72 -3.66 7.29 7.17
C TYR A 72 -2.16 7.12 7.41
N ALA A 73 -1.77 6.89 8.65
CA ALA A 73 -0.43 6.48 9.03
C ALA A 73 -0.30 4.97 8.89
N ALA A 74 0.90 4.50 8.53
CA ALA A 74 1.24 3.09 8.52
C ALA A 74 2.59 2.89 9.20
N TYR A 75 2.68 1.98 10.17
CA TYR A 75 3.93 1.61 10.83
C TYR A 75 4.00 0.11 11.08
N ARG A 76 5.21 -0.44 11.02
CA ARG A 76 5.47 -1.87 11.22
C ARG A 76 6.17 -2.08 12.55
N VAL A 77 5.68 -3.02 13.36
CA VAL A 77 6.32 -3.49 14.58
C VAL A 77 6.48 -5.00 14.48
N GLY A 78 7.72 -5.49 14.35
CA GLY A 78 7.99 -6.91 14.17
C GLY A 78 7.28 -7.51 12.94
N ALA A 79 6.40 -8.47 13.20
CA ALA A 79 5.56 -9.14 12.20
C ALA A 79 4.16 -8.51 12.04
N ALA A 80 3.91 -7.34 12.63
CA ALA A 80 2.64 -6.62 12.54
C ALA A 80 2.78 -5.32 11.76
N ILE A 81 1.74 -4.95 11.00
CA ILE A 81 1.59 -3.64 10.37
C ILE A 81 0.33 -2.99 10.90
N TYR A 82 0.48 -1.80 11.45
CA TYR A 82 -0.61 -0.99 11.98
C TYR A 82 -0.95 0.12 11.01
N ILE A 83 -2.24 0.35 10.83
CA ILE A 83 -2.81 1.42 10.03
C ILE A 83 -3.69 2.27 10.95
N ILE A 84 -3.39 3.56 11.04
CA ILE A 84 -4.17 4.52 11.83
C ILE A 84 -4.74 5.57 10.89
N ARG A 85 -6.04 5.86 10.98
CA ARG A 85 -6.61 6.96 10.20
C ARG A 85 -6.04 8.30 10.65
N GLU A 86 -5.50 9.05 9.69
CA GLU A 86 -5.10 10.44 9.84
C GLU A 86 -6.22 11.27 9.20
N GLY A 87 -7.36 11.34 9.88
CA GLY A 87 -8.33 12.39 9.58
C GLY A 87 -7.77 13.73 10.05
N LYS A 88 -8.26 14.85 9.50
CA LYS A 88 -8.15 16.12 10.21
C LYS A 88 -8.73 15.93 11.61
N SER A 89 -7.87 15.78 12.62
CA SER A 89 -8.25 16.24 13.95
C SER A 89 -8.60 17.72 13.77
N LYS A 90 -9.78 18.09 14.27
CA LYS A 90 -10.42 19.41 14.15
C LYS A 90 -9.45 20.58 13.98
#